data_AF-A0A6G3ZDC7-F1
#
_entry.id   AF-A0A6G3ZDC7-F1
#
_cell.length_a   1.000
_cell.length_b   1.000
_cell.length_c   1.000
_cell.angle_alpha   90.00
_cell.angle_beta   90.00
_cell.angle_gamma   90.00
#
_symmetry.space_group_name_H-M   'P 1'
#
loop_
_entity.id
_entity.type
_entity.pdbx_description
1 polymer ?
#
loop_
_entity_poly.entity_id
_entity_poly.type
_entity_poly.pdbx_seq_one_letter_code
_entity_poly.pdbx_strand_id
1 'polypeptide(L)'
;MIADKAKSLREEGKKVFDFSAGRAFEPTPGYVIEAAIEAMRSGDTHQTMARGTTAYRKACAVKLQRENNITADPEKEIVATMGAKQGLTISLLALIN
;
A
#
# COMPACT_ATOMS: atom_id res chain seq x y z
N MET A 1 -5.38 -13.29 -17.45
CA MET A 1 -5.46 -11.84 -17.78
C MET A 1 -4.72 -11.54 -19.07
N ILE A 2 -4.99 -10.39 -19.70
CA ILE A 2 -4.25 -9.91 -20.88
C ILE A 2 -2.74 -9.83 -20.57
N ALA A 3 -2.37 -9.39 -19.36
CA ALA A 3 -0.99 -9.38 -18.86
C ALA A 3 -0.32 -10.76 -18.89
N ASP A 4 -1.03 -11.83 -18.47
CA ASP A 4 -0.47 -13.19 -18.48
C ASP A 4 -0.21 -13.67 -19.91
N LYS A 5 -1.12 -13.33 -20.84
CA LYS A 5 -0.95 -13.67 -22.24
C LYS A 5 0.18 -12.88 -22.88
N ALA A 6 0.32 -11.60 -22.55
CA ALA A 6 1.43 -10.76 -23.00
C ALA A 6 2.77 -11.29 -22.49
N LYS A 7 2.84 -11.76 -21.24
CA LYS A 7 4.02 -12.44 -20.68
C LYS A 7 4.37 -13.71 -21.45
N SER A 8 3.41 -14.62 -21.65
CA SER A 8 3.61 -15.87 -22.41
C SER A 8 4.12 -15.60 -23.84
N LEU A 9 3.55 -14.62 -24.55
CA LEU A 9 4.00 -14.27 -25.89
C LEU A 9 5.43 -13.71 -25.92
N ARG A 10 5.86 -12.97 -24.89
CA ARG A 10 7.27 -12.53 -24.74
C ARG A 10 8.21 -13.71 -24.49
N GLU A 11 7.80 -14.67 -23.65
CA GLU A 11 8.56 -15.90 -23.40
C GLU A 11 8.71 -16.77 -24.66
N GLU A 12 7.72 -16.73 -25.57
CA GLU A 12 7.79 -17.31 -26.92
C GLU A 12 8.68 -16.52 -27.90
N GLY A 13 9.37 -15.47 -27.46
CA GLY A 13 10.25 -14.64 -28.29
C GLY A 13 9.52 -13.60 -29.16
N LYS A 14 8.21 -13.39 -28.97
CA LYS A 14 7.46 -12.39 -29.74
C LYS A 14 7.64 -11.00 -29.13
N LYS A 15 7.80 -9.99 -29.99
CA LYS A 15 7.84 -8.58 -29.59
C LYS A 15 6.44 -8.13 -29.18
N VAL A 16 6.21 -7.95 -27.88
CA VAL A 16 4.92 -7.52 -27.31
C VAL A 16 5.10 -6.23 -26.49
N PHE A 17 4.32 -5.22 -26.83
CA PHE A 17 4.12 -4.03 -26.01
C PHE A 17 2.87 -4.24 -25.16
N ASP A 18 3.03 -4.25 -23.84
CA ASP A 18 1.97 -4.57 -22.89
C ASP A 18 1.58 -3.31 -22.14
N PHE A 19 0.35 -2.85 -22.36
CA PHE A 19 -0.25 -1.69 -21.70
C PHE A 19 -1.35 -2.09 -20.72
N SER A 20 -1.44 -3.38 -20.35
CA SER A 20 -2.48 -3.90 -19.46
C SER A 20 -2.11 -3.84 -17.98
N ALA A 21 -0.85 -3.55 -17.64
CA ALA A 21 -0.40 -3.48 -16.26
C ALA A 21 -0.86 -2.19 -15.58
N GLY A 22 -1.61 -2.31 -14.48
CA GLY A 22 -2.07 -1.18 -13.65
C GLY A 22 -1.14 -0.81 -12.49
N ARG A 23 0.16 -1.17 -12.56
CA ARG A 23 1.15 -0.86 -11.52
C ARG A 23 2.20 0.10 -12.02
N ALA A 24 2.79 0.88 -11.12
CA ALA A 24 4.01 1.64 -11.41
C ALA A 24 5.14 0.69 -11.84
N PHE A 25 5.98 1.14 -12.77
CA PHE A 25 7.14 0.38 -13.23
C PHE A 25 8.41 0.78 -12.47
N GLU A 26 8.43 1.97 -11.89
CA GLU A 26 9.53 2.45 -11.07
C GLU A 26 9.69 1.58 -9.80
N PRO A 27 10.94 1.27 -9.41
CA PRO A 27 11.18 0.56 -8.17
C PRO A 27 10.75 1.42 -6.97
N THR A 28 10.50 0.76 -5.84
CA THR A 28 10.31 1.44 -4.57
C THR A 28 11.52 2.33 -4.25
N PRO A 29 11.33 3.59 -3.82
CA PRO A 29 12.47 4.48 -3.50
C PRO A 29 13.40 3.88 -2.44
N GLY A 30 14.71 4.08 -2.62
CA GLY A 30 15.74 3.46 -1.77
C GLY A 30 15.56 3.72 -0.28
N TYR A 31 15.18 4.93 0.12
CA TYR A 31 14.96 5.27 1.54
C TYR A 31 13.83 4.47 2.20
N VAL A 32 12.83 4.00 1.44
CA VAL A 32 11.75 3.13 1.95
C VAL A 32 12.29 1.72 2.19
N ILE A 33 13.12 1.23 1.26
CA ILE A 33 13.76 -0.09 1.37
C ILE A 33 14.69 -0.11 2.60
N GLU A 34 15.52 0.92 2.76
CA GLU A 34 16.42 1.04 3.91
C GLU A 34 15.66 1.11 5.24
N ALA A 35 14.57 1.88 5.32
CA ALA A 35 13.73 1.93 6.53
C ALA A 35 13.13 0.56 6.88
N ALA A 36 12.71 -0.22 5.88
CA ALA A 36 12.22 -1.57 6.10
C ALA A 36 13.32 -2.53 6.56
N ILE A 37 14.53 -2.42 6.00
CA ILE A 37 15.70 -3.20 6.43
C ILE A 37 16.03 -2.89 7.89
N GLU A 38 16.05 -1.61 8.26
CA GLU A 38 16.34 -1.19 9.63
C GLU A 38 15.30 -1.72 10.62
N ALA A 39 14.00 -1.61 10.31
CA ALA A 39 12.93 -2.15 11.14
C ALA A 39 13.08 -3.66 11.38
N MET A 40 13.45 -4.43 10.34
CA MET A 40 13.73 -5.86 10.48
C MET A 40 14.94 -6.13 11.38
N ARG A 41 16.02 -5.34 11.24
CA ARG A 41 17.23 -5.47 12.07
C ARG A 41 17.01 -5.09 13.52
N SER A 42 16.16 -4.10 13.78
CA SER A 42 15.83 -3.64 15.13
C SER A 42 14.81 -4.54 15.85
N GLY A 43 14.35 -5.63 15.22
CA GLY A 43 13.39 -6.56 15.82
C GLY A 43 11.95 -6.06 15.80
N ASP A 44 11.58 -5.11 14.94
CA ASP A 44 10.20 -4.68 14.73
C ASP A 44 9.43 -5.72 13.90
N THR A 45 9.25 -6.89 14.49
CA THR A 45 8.70 -8.10 13.85
C THR A 45 7.44 -8.62 14.55
N HIS A 46 7.01 -7.96 15.62
CA HIS A 46 5.82 -8.35 16.37
C HIS A 46 4.55 -7.71 15.82
N GLN A 47 3.40 -8.25 16.20
CA GLN A 47 2.12 -7.74 15.76
C GLN A 47 1.91 -6.30 16.24
N THR A 48 1.45 -5.45 15.33
CA THR A 48 0.99 -4.11 15.66
C THR A 48 -0.40 -4.17 16.29
N MET A 49 -0.88 -3.04 16.83
CA MET A 49 -2.32 -2.89 17.09
C MET A 49 -3.13 -3.14 15.81
N ALA A 50 -4.38 -3.60 15.96
CA ALA A 50 -5.26 -3.89 14.81
C ALA A 50 -5.44 -2.69 13.87
N ARG A 51 -5.38 -1.46 14.39
CA ARG A 51 -5.47 -0.21 13.62
C ARG A 51 -4.14 0.27 13.02
N GLY A 52 -3.05 -0.45 13.25
CA GLY A 52 -1.69 -0.07 12.86
C GLY A 52 -0.92 0.71 13.93
N THR A 53 0.37 0.97 13.65
CA THR A 53 1.26 1.67 14.59
C THR A 53 0.85 3.13 14.79
N THR A 54 1.13 3.67 15.98
CA THR A 54 0.85 5.09 16.28
C THR A 54 1.65 6.03 15.40
N ALA A 55 2.92 5.69 15.11
CA ALA A 55 3.76 6.49 14.22
C ALA A 55 3.17 6.60 12.80
N TYR A 56 2.70 5.47 12.24
CA TYR A 56 2.05 5.44 10.94
C TYR A 56 0.78 6.31 10.91
N ARG A 57 -0.13 6.11 11.88
CA ARG A 57 -1.40 6.86 11.94
C ARG A 57 -1.17 8.38 12.04
N LYS A 58 -0.20 8.82 12.87
CA LYS A 58 0.19 10.24 12.96
C LYS A 58 0.75 10.77 11.64
N ALA A 59 1.60 10.01 10.97
CA ALA A 59 2.15 10.41 9.66
C ALA A 59 1.05 10.54 8.59
N CYS A 60 0.06 9.64 8.59
CA CYS A 60 -1.11 9.75 7.72
C CYS A 60 -1.93 11.02 7.97
N ALA A 61 -2.21 11.37 9.23
CA ALA A 61 -2.93 12.60 9.57
C ALA A 61 -2.19 13.86 9.05
N VAL A 62 -0.87 13.91 9.24
CA VAL A 62 -0.03 15.01 8.73
C VAL A 62 -0.06 15.08 7.20
N LYS A 63 0.04 13.93 6.50
CA LYS A 63 -0.05 13.87 5.04
C LYS A 63 -1.41 14.36 4.55
N LEU A 64 -2.51 13.89 5.14
CA LEU A 64 -3.88 14.26 4.77
C LEU A 64 -4.11 15.76 4.93
N GLN A 65 -3.62 16.36 6.02
CA GLN A 65 -3.70 17.81 6.19
C GLN A 65 -2.89 18.54 5.12
N ARG A 66 -1.62 18.13 4.91
CA ARG A 66 -0.69 18.80 3.98
C ARG A 66 -1.15 18.74 2.52
N GLU A 67 -1.67 17.60 2.08
CA GLU A 67 -1.92 17.34 0.66
C GLU A 67 -3.41 17.40 0.29
N ASN A 68 -4.31 17.23 1.27
CA ASN A 68 -5.74 17.11 1.02
C ASN A 68 -6.58 18.11 1.85
N ASN A 69 -5.96 18.92 2.73
CA ASN A 69 -6.64 19.79 3.69
C ASN A 69 -7.66 19.06 4.57
N ILE A 70 -7.41 17.77 4.85
CA ILE A 70 -8.26 16.95 5.71
C ILE A 70 -7.60 16.87 7.09
N THR A 71 -8.27 17.41 8.11
CA THR A 71 -7.92 17.21 9.51
C THR A 71 -8.53 15.90 9.99
N ALA A 72 -7.70 14.94 10.39
CA ALA A 72 -8.14 13.65 10.93
C ALA A 72 -7.46 13.37 12.28
N ASP A 73 -8.23 12.91 13.26
CA ASP A 73 -7.74 12.43 14.55
C ASP A 73 -7.06 11.07 14.34
N PRO A 74 -5.71 10.97 14.51
CA PRO A 74 -5.01 9.72 14.27
C PRO A 74 -5.49 8.59 15.20
N GLU A 75 -6.00 8.90 16.39
CA GLU A 75 -6.49 7.90 17.36
C GLU A 75 -7.89 7.35 17.03
N LYS A 76 -8.70 8.08 16.27
CA LYS A 76 -10.11 7.70 16.02
C LYS A 76 -10.46 7.48 14.55
N GLU A 77 -9.78 8.16 13.63
CA GLU A 77 -10.23 8.31 12.25
C GLU A 77 -9.25 7.70 11.21
N ILE A 78 -8.17 7.05 11.67
CA ILE A 78 -7.17 6.44 10.79
C ILE A 78 -6.90 4.99 11.17
N VAL A 79 -7.01 4.10 10.17
CA VAL A 79 -6.75 2.66 10.29
C VAL A 79 -5.82 2.22 9.16
N ALA A 80 -4.71 1.57 9.52
CA ALA A 80 -3.83 0.93 8.55
C ALA A 80 -4.50 -0.33 7.98
N THR A 81 -4.39 -0.54 6.67
CA THR A 81 -4.95 -1.71 5.98
C THR A 81 -3.92 -2.31 5.04
N MET A 82 -4.11 -3.58 4.67
CA MET A 82 -3.32 -4.30 3.66
C MET A 82 -3.66 -3.80 2.25
N GLY A 83 -3.22 -2.57 1.97
CA GLY A 83 -3.52 -1.86 0.74
C GLY A 83 -5.00 -1.47 0.59
N ALA A 84 -5.28 -0.69 -0.45
CA ALA A 84 -6.60 -0.10 -0.70
C ALA A 84 -7.73 -1.13 -0.84
N LYS A 85 -7.42 -2.33 -1.35
CA LYS A 85 -8.43 -3.39 -1.54
C LYS A 85 -9.05 -3.80 -0.21
N GLN A 86 -8.25 -4.07 0.82
CA GLN A 86 -8.79 -4.43 2.13
C GLN A 86 -9.59 -3.26 2.72
N GLY A 87 -9.07 -2.03 2.63
CA GLY A 87 -9.77 -0.84 3.12
C GLY A 87 -11.17 -0.65 2.53
N LEU A 88 -11.30 -0.84 1.21
CA LEU A 88 -12.61 -0.81 0.56
C LEU A 88 -13.52 -1.94 1.03
N THR A 89 -13.02 -3.18 1.06
CA THR A 89 -13.81 -4.35 1.48
C THR A 89 -14.35 -4.20 2.90
N ILE A 90 -13.51 -3.82 3.87
CA ILE A 90 -13.96 -3.67 5.27
C ILE A 90 -14.93 -2.50 5.42
N SER A 91 -14.77 -1.42 4.65
CA SER A 91 -15.69 -0.29 4.66
C SER A 91 -17.08 -0.69 4.17
N LEU A 92 -17.13 -1.46 3.07
CA LEU A 92 -18.40 -1.99 2.54
C LEU A 92 -19.06 -2.95 3.52
N LEU A 93 -18.31 -3.91 4.08
CA LEU A 93 -18.84 -4.87 5.06
C LEU A 93 -19.33 -4.19 6.35
N ALA A 94 -18.76 -3.04 6.73
CA ALA A 94 -19.18 -2.29 7.91
C ALA A 94 -20.43 -1.44 7.69
N LEU A 95 -20.68 -1.00 6.45
CA LEU A 95 -21.73 -0.02 6.12
C LEU A 95 -22.92 -0.63 5.38
N ILE A 96 -22.71 -1.75 4.68
CA ILE A 96 -23.72 -2.42 3.85
C ILE A 96 -24.00 -3.78 4.48
N ASN A 97 -25.23 -3.97 4.91
CA ASN A 97 -25.74 -5.20 5.51
C ASN A 97 -26.75 -5.88 4.56
#